data_AF-A0A847VJ49-F1
#
_entry.id   AF-A0A847VJ49-F1
#
_cell.length_a   1.000
_cell.length_b   1.000
_cell.length_c   1.000
_cell.angle_alpha   90.00
_cell.angle_beta   90.00
_cell.angle_gamma   90.00
#
_symmetry.space_group_name_H-M   'P 1'
#
loop_
_entity.id
_entity.type
_entity.pdbx_description
1 polymer ?
#
loop_
_entity_poly.entity_id
_entity_poly.type
_entity_poly.pdbx_seq_one_letter_code
_entity_poly.pdbx_strand_id
1 'polypeptide(L)'
;LDTHTDGLNFVQENGGVALVQLARHFASLPQGSCLRRGLVFAGWPGHLAGDLPEARGLIDAHPDLMARAAAALTIEHLGASEWEEIPGRGYSPTGRSEFMNMAVTRGRFMDLVIEGIRSHDLRWHGVQPGPGVTVGAAFHQAGIPHMGCIAGPSYLLGTAADGHVGKLDAALAERQIAMLAGLVRAVDAVPADALRGDASLGLQVGPALRIPGVH
;
A
#
# COMPACT_ATOMS: atom_id res chain seq x y z
N LEU A 1 1.87 0.70 -9.23
CA LEU A 1 1.12 1.29 -8.11
C LEU A 1 -0.24 0.65 -8.13
N ASP A 2 -0.68 0.16 -7.00
CA ASP A 2 -1.81 -0.74 -6.95
C ASP A 2 -2.55 -0.64 -5.62
N THR A 3 -3.78 -1.15 -5.63
CA THR A 3 -4.69 -1.19 -4.49
C THR A 3 -5.83 -2.16 -4.79
N HIS A 4 -6.57 -2.58 -3.76
CA HIS A 4 -7.87 -3.19 -3.96
C HIS A 4 -8.96 -2.09 -4.06
N THR A 5 -10.09 -2.41 -4.68
CA THR A 5 -11.17 -1.44 -4.97
C THR A 5 -12.50 -1.81 -4.32
N ASP A 6 -12.48 -2.80 -3.43
CA ASP A 6 -13.59 -3.20 -2.57
C ASP A 6 -13.23 -3.03 -1.09
N GLY A 7 -14.17 -2.54 -0.29
CA GLY A 7 -13.99 -2.34 1.15
C GLY A 7 -15.33 -2.15 1.84
N LEU A 8 -15.36 -2.28 3.16
CA LEU A 8 -16.56 -2.06 3.98
C LEU A 8 -16.80 -0.56 4.27
N ASN A 9 -15.78 0.27 4.09
CA ASN A 9 -15.85 1.71 4.30
C ASN A 9 -14.80 2.46 3.48
N PHE A 10 -14.91 3.79 3.50
CA PHE A 10 -14.06 4.71 2.77
C PHE A 10 -12.58 4.52 3.06
N VAL A 11 -12.18 4.35 4.32
CA VAL A 11 -10.75 4.19 4.67
C VAL A 11 -10.20 2.90 4.07
N GLN A 12 -10.96 1.81 4.08
CA GLN A 12 -10.52 0.55 3.49
C GLN A 12 -10.25 0.69 1.99
N GLU A 13 -11.08 1.40 1.22
CA GLU A 13 -10.99 1.49 -0.25
C GLU A 13 -10.30 2.75 -0.81
N ASN A 14 -9.79 3.65 0.04
CA ASN A 14 -9.32 4.96 -0.43
C ASN A 14 -8.01 4.96 -1.24
N GLY A 15 -7.35 3.81 -1.39
CA GLY A 15 -6.17 3.67 -2.23
C GLY A 15 -6.45 4.09 -3.68
N GLY A 16 -7.65 3.82 -4.19
CA GLY A 16 -8.07 4.26 -5.54
C GLY A 16 -8.03 5.78 -5.72
N VAL A 17 -8.38 6.54 -4.69
CA VAL A 17 -8.27 8.02 -4.70
C VAL A 17 -6.81 8.44 -4.85
N ALA A 18 -5.91 7.80 -4.11
CA ALA A 18 -4.47 8.07 -4.19
C ALA A 18 -3.90 7.74 -5.57
N LEU A 19 -4.30 6.62 -6.17
CA LEU A 19 -3.86 6.25 -7.53
C LEU A 19 -4.24 7.34 -8.55
N VAL A 20 -5.47 7.85 -8.50
CA VAL A 20 -5.91 8.92 -9.40
C VAL A 20 -5.12 10.22 -9.18
N GLN A 21 -4.85 10.59 -7.92
CA GLN A 21 -4.05 11.78 -7.61
C GLN A 21 -2.62 11.66 -8.11
N LEU A 22 -1.98 10.51 -7.90
CA LEU A 22 -0.63 10.22 -8.40
C LEU A 22 -0.60 10.22 -9.93
N ALA A 23 -1.58 9.60 -10.59
CA ALA A 23 -1.69 9.62 -12.05
C ALA A 23 -1.79 11.05 -12.60
N ARG A 24 -2.64 11.89 -12.01
CA ARG A 24 -2.77 13.32 -12.37
C ARG A 24 -1.47 14.09 -12.15
N HIS A 25 -0.83 13.89 -10.99
CA HIS A 25 0.44 14.54 -10.66
C HIS A 25 1.51 14.22 -11.72
N PHE A 26 1.77 12.94 -11.98
CA PHE A 26 2.80 12.53 -12.93
C PHE A 26 2.48 12.89 -14.38
N ALA A 27 1.20 12.87 -14.76
CA ALA A 27 0.76 13.31 -16.10
C ALA A 27 0.92 14.83 -16.32
N SER A 28 0.88 15.63 -15.26
CA SER A 28 1.03 17.09 -15.35
C SER A 28 2.48 17.58 -15.42
N LEU A 29 3.46 16.69 -15.26
CA LEU A 29 4.87 17.07 -15.22
C LEU A 29 5.35 17.57 -16.60
N PRO A 30 6.19 18.61 -16.65
CA PRO A 30 6.82 19.03 -17.90
C PRO A 30 7.78 17.95 -18.40
N GLN A 31 8.03 17.91 -19.72
CA GLN A 31 8.82 16.87 -20.38
C GLN A 31 10.19 16.61 -19.72
N GLY A 32 10.88 17.65 -19.24
CA GLY A 32 12.18 17.53 -18.56
C GLY A 32 12.12 17.00 -17.12
N SER A 33 10.91 16.78 -16.57
CA SER A 33 10.68 16.29 -15.22
C SER A 33 9.91 14.96 -15.18
N CYS A 34 9.58 14.40 -16.36
CA CYS A 34 8.93 13.10 -16.49
C CYS A 34 9.83 11.98 -15.95
N LEU A 35 9.18 10.89 -15.52
CA LEU A 35 9.87 9.69 -15.08
C LEU A 35 10.53 8.97 -16.25
N ARG A 36 11.63 8.27 -15.96
CA ARG A 36 12.33 7.43 -16.95
C ARG A 36 11.60 6.11 -17.19
N ARG A 37 10.87 5.63 -16.18
CA ARG A 37 10.02 4.44 -16.25
C ARG A 37 8.55 4.81 -16.42
N GLY A 38 7.82 3.93 -17.12
CA GLY A 38 6.36 4.00 -17.17
C GLY A 38 5.75 3.64 -15.81
N LEU A 39 4.61 4.28 -15.50
CA LEU A 39 3.80 3.91 -14.34
C LEU A 39 2.61 3.06 -14.79
N VAL A 40 2.36 1.98 -14.08
CA VAL A 40 1.12 1.20 -14.18
C VAL A 40 0.32 1.42 -12.91
N PHE A 41 -0.94 1.80 -13.09
CA PHE A 41 -1.94 1.94 -12.05
C PHE A 41 -2.92 0.77 -12.17
N ALA A 42 -3.03 -0.05 -11.13
CA ALA A 42 -3.91 -1.21 -11.11
C ALA A 42 -4.85 -1.16 -9.91
N GLY A 43 -6.10 -1.56 -10.14
CA GLY A 43 -7.08 -1.75 -9.08
C GLY A 43 -7.89 -3.00 -9.40
N TRP A 44 -8.15 -3.83 -8.39
CA TRP A 44 -8.95 -5.04 -8.54
C TRP A 44 -10.01 -5.12 -7.44
N PRO A 45 -11.20 -5.68 -7.73
CA PRO A 45 -12.17 -6.02 -6.70
C PRO A 45 -11.84 -7.40 -6.10
N GLY A 46 -12.57 -7.77 -5.04
CA GLY A 46 -12.62 -9.13 -4.54
C GLY A 46 -11.68 -9.47 -3.40
N HIS A 47 -10.97 -8.47 -2.85
CA HIS A 47 -10.12 -8.67 -1.68
C HIS A 47 -10.90 -9.21 -0.47
N LEU A 48 -12.19 -8.89 -0.35
CA LEU A 48 -13.05 -9.40 0.73
C LEU A 48 -13.74 -10.74 0.42
N ALA A 49 -13.69 -11.22 -0.83
CA ALA A 49 -14.39 -12.44 -1.24
C ALA A 49 -13.58 -13.72 -0.99
N GLY A 50 -12.24 -13.61 -0.92
CA GLY A 50 -11.32 -14.72 -0.62
C GLY A 50 -11.15 -15.78 -1.73
N ASP A 51 -12.00 -15.76 -2.75
CA ASP A 51 -11.99 -16.68 -3.90
C ASP A 51 -11.60 -16.00 -5.23
N LEU A 52 -11.45 -14.68 -5.22
CA LEU A 52 -11.00 -13.90 -6.38
C LEU A 52 -9.47 -13.80 -6.42
N PRO A 53 -8.87 -13.66 -7.61
CA PRO A 53 -7.42 -13.81 -7.77
C PRO A 53 -6.60 -12.58 -7.30
N GLU A 54 -7.24 -11.47 -6.96
CA GLU A 54 -6.59 -10.25 -6.44
C GLU A 54 -5.34 -9.82 -7.26
N ALA A 55 -4.27 -9.36 -6.57
CA ALA A 55 -2.98 -9.01 -7.17
C ALA A 55 -2.38 -10.18 -7.98
N ARG A 56 -2.63 -11.42 -7.57
CA ARG A 56 -2.11 -12.61 -8.24
C ARG A 56 -2.67 -12.76 -9.65
N GLY A 57 -3.94 -12.40 -9.85
CA GLY A 57 -4.58 -12.38 -11.16
C GLY A 57 -3.86 -11.44 -12.14
N LEU A 58 -3.47 -10.25 -11.68
CA LEU A 58 -2.69 -9.31 -12.49
C LEU A 58 -1.30 -9.86 -12.83
N ILE A 59 -0.62 -10.45 -11.83
CA ILE A 59 0.72 -11.03 -12.00
C ILE A 59 0.70 -12.15 -13.04
N ASP A 60 -0.26 -13.06 -12.94
CA ASP A 60 -0.36 -14.23 -13.83
C ASP A 60 -0.82 -13.85 -15.24
N ALA A 61 -1.69 -12.84 -15.38
CA ALA A 61 -2.17 -12.37 -16.68
C ALA A 61 -1.14 -11.52 -17.46
N HIS A 62 -0.16 -10.92 -16.78
CA HIS A 62 0.79 -9.97 -17.37
C HIS A 62 2.26 -10.28 -17.07
N PRO A 63 2.77 -11.46 -17.43
CA PRO A 63 4.15 -11.85 -17.14
C PRO A 63 5.21 -10.95 -17.79
N ASP A 64 4.92 -10.36 -18.96
CA ASP A 64 5.79 -9.39 -19.64
C ASP A 64 5.92 -8.08 -18.87
N LEU A 65 4.85 -7.65 -18.19
CA LEU A 65 4.87 -6.49 -17.32
C LEU A 65 5.68 -6.81 -16.05
N MET A 66 5.47 -7.98 -15.45
CA MET A 66 6.19 -8.42 -14.25
C MET A 66 7.70 -8.51 -14.50
N ALA A 67 8.12 -9.01 -15.67
CA ALA A 67 9.53 -9.09 -16.05
C ALA A 67 10.22 -7.72 -16.16
N ARG A 68 9.46 -6.64 -16.43
CA ARG A 68 9.98 -5.27 -16.56
C ARG A 68 9.78 -4.42 -15.29
N ALA A 69 9.01 -4.91 -14.32
CA ALA A 69 8.68 -4.15 -13.12
C ALA A 69 9.94 -3.90 -12.26
N ALA A 70 10.22 -2.64 -11.97
CA ALA A 70 11.30 -2.25 -11.07
C ALA A 70 10.88 -2.33 -9.59
N ALA A 71 9.63 -1.99 -9.29
CA ALA A 71 9.02 -2.09 -7.97
C ALA A 71 7.48 -2.04 -8.08
N ALA A 72 6.80 -2.55 -7.06
CA ALA A 72 5.36 -2.43 -6.81
C ALA A 72 5.12 -1.62 -5.52
N LEU A 73 4.09 -0.77 -5.53
CA LEU A 73 3.71 0.09 -4.41
C LEU A 73 2.21 -0.07 -4.21
N THR A 74 1.85 -0.81 -3.17
CA THR A 74 0.48 -1.11 -2.77
C THR A 74 0.02 -0.09 -1.74
N ILE A 75 -1.09 0.57 -2.03
CA ILE A 75 -1.55 1.74 -1.28
C ILE A 75 -2.90 1.44 -0.64
N GLU A 76 -2.94 1.40 0.69
CA GLU A 76 -4.14 1.08 1.47
C GLU A 76 -4.27 2.03 2.67
N HIS A 77 -5.51 2.38 3.02
CA HIS A 77 -5.88 3.00 4.30
C HIS A 77 -5.20 4.34 4.62
N LEU A 78 -5.07 5.21 3.63
CA LEU A 78 -4.45 6.53 3.80
C LEU A 78 -5.32 7.43 4.70
N GLY A 79 -4.67 8.33 5.43
CA GLY A 79 -5.34 9.35 6.24
C GLY A 79 -6.22 8.80 7.37
N ALA A 80 -6.07 7.55 7.80
CA ALA A 80 -6.86 7.01 8.89
C ALA A 80 -6.58 7.78 10.20
N SER A 81 -7.59 8.45 10.75
CA SER A 81 -7.55 8.97 12.12
C SER A 81 -7.85 7.85 13.11
N GLU A 82 -7.27 7.91 14.30
CA GLU A 82 -7.45 6.90 15.33
C GLU A 82 -8.75 7.13 16.10
N TRP A 83 -9.50 6.04 16.24
CA TRP A 83 -10.73 6.00 17.04
C TRP A 83 -10.71 4.78 17.94
N GLU A 84 -11.16 4.95 19.17
CA GLU A 84 -11.34 3.85 20.11
C GLU A 84 -12.78 3.37 20.07
N GLU A 85 -12.98 2.06 20.06
CA GLU A 85 -14.30 1.48 20.27
C GLU A 85 -14.64 1.54 21.76
N ILE A 86 -15.74 2.22 22.07
CA ILE A 86 -16.29 2.27 23.43
C ILE A 86 -17.49 1.32 23.49
N PRO A 87 -17.45 0.27 24.33
CA PRO A 87 -18.54 -0.69 24.46
C PRO A 87 -19.90 -0.02 24.69
N GLY A 88 -20.87 -0.33 23.83
CA GLY A 88 -22.23 0.21 23.88
C GLY A 88 -22.37 1.68 23.45
N ARG A 89 -21.28 2.34 23.01
CA ARG A 89 -21.28 3.75 22.57
C ARG A 89 -20.70 3.96 21.17
N GLY A 90 -20.10 2.93 20.59
CA GLY A 90 -19.47 3.00 19.27
C GLY A 90 -18.10 3.68 19.33
N TYR A 91 -17.68 4.27 18.22
CA TYR A 91 -16.33 4.83 18.08
C TYR A 91 -16.23 6.26 18.63
N SER A 92 -15.13 6.57 19.33
CA SER A 92 -14.78 7.94 19.75
C SER A 92 -13.38 8.34 19.26
N PRO A 93 -13.19 9.60 18.81
CA PRO A 93 -11.91 10.03 18.26
C PRO A 93 -10.89 10.21 19.39
N THR A 94 -9.65 9.80 19.17
CA THR A 94 -8.57 9.99 20.15
C THR A 94 -7.79 11.30 19.93
N GLY A 95 -7.95 11.91 18.76
CA GLY A 95 -7.14 13.04 18.31
C GLY A 95 -5.78 12.66 17.74
N ARG A 96 -5.49 11.36 17.58
CA ARG A 96 -4.25 10.85 16.96
C ARG A 96 -4.53 10.31 15.55
N SER A 97 -3.47 10.10 14.80
CA SER A 97 -3.52 9.31 13.56
C SER A 97 -3.39 7.82 13.88
N GLU A 98 -3.98 6.96 13.06
CA GLU A 98 -3.73 5.53 13.15
C GLU A 98 -2.28 5.19 12.81
N PHE A 99 -1.77 4.13 13.43
CA PHE A 99 -0.44 3.63 13.09
C PHE A 99 -0.47 3.05 11.67
N MET A 100 0.47 3.50 10.85
CA MET A 100 0.65 3.01 9.48
C MET A 100 1.84 2.05 9.45
N ASN A 101 1.59 0.79 9.10
CA ASN A 101 2.65 -0.17 8.84
C ASN A 101 3.03 -0.13 7.36
N MET A 102 4.33 -0.08 7.07
CA MET A 102 4.87 -0.17 5.72
C MET A 102 5.73 -1.42 5.60
N ALA A 103 5.19 -2.47 4.97
CA ALA A 103 5.94 -3.68 4.68
C ALA A 103 6.78 -3.46 3.42
N VAL A 104 8.10 -3.66 3.50
CA VAL A 104 9.02 -3.30 2.40
C VAL A 104 10.07 -4.38 2.17
N THR A 105 10.37 -4.63 0.90
CA THR A 105 11.57 -5.34 0.45
C THR A 105 12.84 -4.67 1.00
N ARG A 106 13.72 -5.46 1.64
CA ARG A 106 14.98 -5.00 2.24
C ARG A 106 15.95 -4.36 1.24
N GLY A 107 16.92 -3.63 1.78
CA GLY A 107 17.99 -2.99 1.02
C GLY A 107 17.62 -1.58 0.60
N ARG A 108 18.11 -1.14 -0.57
CA ARG A 108 17.96 0.26 -0.99
C ARG A 108 16.51 0.72 -1.07
N PHE A 109 15.57 -0.17 -1.41
CA PHE A 109 14.17 0.22 -1.49
C PHE A 109 13.61 0.60 -0.11
N MET A 110 13.91 -0.19 0.93
CA MET A 110 13.57 0.12 2.31
C MET A 110 14.19 1.45 2.78
N ASP A 111 15.44 1.73 2.44
CA ASP A 111 16.08 3.00 2.78
C ASP A 111 15.34 4.19 2.18
N LEU A 112 14.92 4.10 0.91
CA LEU A 112 14.12 5.13 0.25
C LEU A 112 12.77 5.36 0.94
N VAL A 113 12.11 4.31 1.40
CA VAL A 113 10.85 4.43 2.16
C VAL A 113 11.10 5.14 3.49
N ILE A 114 12.15 4.79 4.22
CA ILE A 114 12.51 5.43 5.49
C ILE A 114 12.86 6.92 5.26
N GLU A 115 13.61 7.24 4.22
CA GLU A 115 13.92 8.61 3.79
C GLU A 115 12.64 9.40 3.46
N GLY A 116 11.70 8.77 2.73
CA GLY A 116 10.38 9.32 2.41
C GLY A 116 9.55 9.64 3.66
N ILE A 117 9.45 8.70 4.61
CA ILE A 117 8.75 8.89 5.89
C ILE A 117 9.33 10.08 6.66
N ARG A 118 10.67 10.15 6.77
CA ARG A 118 11.36 11.23 7.49
C ARG A 118 11.15 12.60 6.82
N SER A 119 11.29 12.67 5.50
CA SER A 119 11.19 13.93 4.76
C SER A 119 9.77 14.53 4.75
N HIS A 120 8.74 13.72 4.99
CA HIS A 120 7.33 14.14 5.00
C HIS A 120 6.72 14.20 6.42
N ASP A 121 7.54 14.11 7.47
CA ASP A 121 7.13 14.19 8.88
C ASP A 121 6.05 13.14 9.27
N LEU A 122 6.18 11.93 8.74
CA LEU A 122 5.25 10.82 8.96
C LEU A 122 5.63 10.02 10.22
N ARG A 123 5.52 10.66 11.40
CA ARG A 123 6.07 10.14 12.67
C ARG A 123 5.42 8.88 13.22
N TRP A 124 4.20 8.55 12.79
CA TRP A 124 3.43 7.39 13.28
C TRP A 124 3.39 6.26 12.25
N HIS A 125 4.49 6.13 11.51
CA HIS A 125 4.70 5.14 10.46
C HIS A 125 5.85 4.23 10.83
N GLY A 126 5.61 2.91 10.80
CA GLY A 126 6.65 1.90 10.96
C GLY A 126 7.03 1.27 9.64
N VAL A 127 8.29 0.82 9.54
CA VAL A 127 8.77 0.03 8.41
C VAL A 127 9.06 -1.38 8.89
N GLN A 128 8.41 -2.36 8.26
CA GLN A 128 8.60 -3.78 8.51
C GLN A 128 9.28 -4.43 7.31
N PRO A 129 10.41 -5.15 7.49
CA PRO A 129 11.01 -5.92 6.40
C PRO A 129 10.17 -7.13 5.96
N GLY A 130 10.18 -7.44 4.67
CA GLY A 130 9.50 -8.59 4.08
C GLY A 130 8.13 -8.24 3.49
N PRO A 131 7.36 -9.23 3.01
CA PRO A 131 6.13 -8.95 2.28
C PRO A 131 5.03 -8.34 3.16
N GLY A 132 5.08 -8.57 4.47
CA GLY A 132 4.05 -8.14 5.42
C GLY A 132 2.69 -8.80 5.19
N VAL A 133 1.67 -8.27 5.87
CA VAL A 133 0.26 -8.63 5.65
C VAL A 133 -0.40 -7.46 4.93
N THR A 134 -0.45 -7.56 3.59
CA THR A 134 -0.99 -6.57 2.66
C THR A 134 -1.33 -7.29 1.36
N VAL A 135 -2.30 -6.77 0.60
CA VAL A 135 -2.68 -7.34 -0.71
C VAL A 135 -1.54 -7.33 -1.72
N GLY A 136 -0.53 -6.47 -1.49
CA GLY A 136 0.65 -6.34 -2.32
C GLY A 136 1.71 -7.41 -2.12
N ALA A 137 1.60 -8.23 -1.06
CA ALA A 137 2.56 -9.29 -0.74
C ALA A 137 2.83 -10.24 -1.92
N ALA A 138 1.85 -10.43 -2.82
CA ALA A 138 1.98 -11.23 -4.02
C ALA A 138 3.09 -10.75 -4.97
N PHE A 139 3.37 -9.44 -5.04
CA PHE A 139 4.47 -8.91 -5.87
C PHE A 139 5.82 -9.31 -5.32
N HIS A 140 6.00 -9.26 -4.00
CA HIS A 140 7.22 -9.73 -3.34
C HIS A 140 7.45 -11.22 -3.62
N GLN A 141 6.39 -12.03 -3.53
CA GLN A 141 6.42 -13.47 -3.84
C GLN A 141 6.68 -13.75 -5.34
N ALA A 142 6.36 -12.80 -6.23
CA ALA A 142 6.70 -12.85 -7.65
C ALA A 142 8.12 -12.35 -7.95
N GLY A 143 8.91 -12.00 -6.93
CA GLY A 143 10.29 -11.52 -7.09
C GLY A 143 10.38 -10.06 -7.52
N ILE A 144 9.34 -9.27 -7.29
CA ILE A 144 9.30 -7.83 -7.56
C ILE A 144 9.48 -7.08 -6.23
N PRO A 145 10.44 -6.13 -6.13
CA PRO A 145 10.54 -5.26 -4.96
C PRO A 145 9.20 -4.61 -4.63
N HIS A 146 8.74 -4.73 -3.40
CA HIS A 146 7.39 -4.35 -3.01
C HIS A 146 7.43 -3.45 -1.76
N MET A 147 6.55 -2.45 -1.75
CA MET A 147 6.12 -1.73 -0.55
C MET A 147 4.60 -1.79 -0.47
N GLY A 148 4.06 -2.18 0.69
CA GLY A 148 2.64 -2.04 0.99
C GLY A 148 2.47 -1.15 2.22
N CYS A 149 1.60 -0.14 2.13
CA CYS A 149 1.24 0.71 3.27
C CYS A 149 -0.19 0.41 3.70
N ILE A 150 -0.38 0.10 4.98
CA ILE A 150 -1.67 -0.24 5.56
C ILE A 150 -1.77 0.27 7.01
N ALA A 151 -2.87 0.94 7.33
CA ALA A 151 -3.25 1.28 8.70
C ALA A 151 -4.29 0.28 9.24
N GLY A 152 -4.31 0.02 10.53
CA GLY A 152 -5.24 -0.97 11.13
C GLY A 152 -6.28 -0.36 12.07
N PRO A 153 -7.16 0.56 11.61
CA PRO A 153 -8.11 1.20 12.51
C PRO A 153 -9.08 0.21 13.16
N SER A 154 -9.50 0.50 14.39
CA SER A 154 -10.52 -0.28 15.11
C SER A 154 -11.86 -0.38 14.37
N TYR A 155 -12.12 0.57 13.47
CA TYR A 155 -13.31 0.64 12.64
C TYR A 155 -13.12 0.09 11.22
N LEU A 156 -12.00 -0.56 10.93
CA LEU A 156 -11.65 -1.00 9.57
C LEU A 156 -12.74 -1.85 8.93
N LEU A 157 -13.37 -2.75 9.70
CA LEU A 157 -14.46 -3.61 9.22
C LEU A 157 -15.85 -3.09 9.62
N GLY A 158 -15.91 -1.88 10.16
CA GLY A 158 -17.15 -1.20 10.51
C GLY A 158 -17.83 -0.62 9.28
N THR A 159 -19.16 -0.52 9.35
CA THR A 159 -19.98 0.19 8.36
C THR A 159 -20.73 1.33 9.04
N ALA A 160 -20.99 2.39 8.28
CA ALA A 160 -21.86 3.50 8.69
C ALA A 160 -22.53 4.10 7.46
N ALA A 161 -23.61 4.86 7.69
CA ALA A 161 -24.35 5.51 6.61
C ALA A 161 -23.49 6.47 5.77
N ASP A 162 -22.45 7.06 6.35
CA ASP A 162 -21.50 7.95 5.69
C ASP A 162 -20.25 7.20 5.15
N GLY A 163 -20.22 5.87 5.25
CA GLY A 163 -19.06 5.07 4.89
C GLY A 163 -17.80 5.39 5.71
N HIS A 164 -17.94 5.96 6.91
CA HIS A 164 -16.84 6.42 7.77
C HIS A 164 -15.93 7.50 7.14
N VAL A 165 -16.40 8.25 6.14
CA VAL A 165 -15.62 9.33 5.52
C VAL A 165 -15.20 10.39 6.55
N GLY A 166 -16.00 10.62 7.60
CA GLY A 166 -15.67 11.54 8.69
C GLY A 166 -14.45 11.15 9.53
N LYS A 167 -13.90 9.94 9.35
CA LYS A 167 -12.69 9.46 10.03
C LYS A 167 -11.41 9.67 9.20
N LEU A 168 -11.51 10.30 8.03
CA LEU A 168 -10.36 10.70 7.23
C LEU A 168 -9.72 11.99 7.79
N ASP A 169 -8.44 11.92 8.14
CA ASP A 169 -7.54 13.06 8.21
C ASP A 169 -6.96 13.36 6.82
N ALA A 170 -7.56 14.34 6.14
CA ALA A 170 -7.17 14.72 4.78
C ALA A 170 -5.75 15.29 4.71
N ALA A 171 -5.28 16.00 5.74
CA ALA A 171 -3.93 16.56 5.76
C ALA A 171 -2.88 15.46 5.93
N LEU A 172 -3.18 14.42 6.72
CA LEU A 172 -2.35 13.23 6.78
C LEU A 172 -2.32 12.49 5.44
N ALA A 173 -3.48 12.27 4.81
CA ALA A 173 -3.56 11.63 3.49
C ALA A 173 -2.74 12.41 2.44
N GLU A 174 -2.82 13.74 2.44
CA GLU A 174 -2.02 14.60 1.55
C GLU A 174 -0.52 14.37 1.74
N ARG A 175 -0.02 14.40 2.98
CA ARG A 175 1.39 14.13 3.27
C ARG A 175 1.82 12.72 2.85
N GLN A 176 0.97 11.73 3.06
CA GLN A 176 1.23 10.36 2.63
C GLN A 176 1.28 10.24 1.10
N ILE A 177 0.36 10.88 0.37
CA ILE A 177 0.36 10.90 -1.10
C ILE A 177 1.58 11.65 -1.64
N ALA A 178 1.97 12.77 -1.02
CA ALA A 178 3.18 13.49 -1.37
C ALA A 178 4.44 12.61 -1.15
N MET A 179 4.49 11.87 -0.04
CA MET A 179 5.57 10.91 0.22
C MET A 179 5.63 9.82 -0.85
N LEU A 180 4.48 9.26 -1.24
CA LEU A 180 4.40 8.26 -2.32
C LEU A 180 4.88 8.83 -3.67
N ALA A 181 4.52 10.07 -4.01
CA ALA A 181 5.02 10.74 -5.20
C ALA A 181 6.55 10.95 -5.16
N GLY A 182 7.08 11.37 -4.02
CA GLY A 182 8.52 11.49 -3.78
C GLY A 182 9.25 10.15 -3.90
N LEU A 183 8.67 9.10 -3.32
CA LEU A 183 9.19 7.73 -3.37
C LEU A 183 9.21 7.19 -4.81
N VAL A 184 8.16 7.41 -5.60
CA VAL A 184 8.13 7.02 -7.02
C VAL A 184 9.28 7.68 -7.79
N ARG A 185 9.55 8.98 -7.57
CA ARG A 185 10.70 9.66 -8.18
C ARG A 185 12.04 9.08 -7.71
N ALA A 186 12.16 8.79 -6.42
CA ALA A 186 13.39 8.23 -5.86
C ALA A 186 13.67 6.81 -6.38
N VAL A 187 12.63 5.97 -6.48
CA VAL A 187 12.68 4.65 -7.13
C VAL A 187 13.05 4.79 -8.61
N ASP A 188 12.44 5.76 -9.32
CA ASP A 188 12.75 6.03 -10.72
C ASP A 188 14.24 6.35 -10.93
N ALA A 189 14.88 7.02 -9.96
CA ALA A 189 16.30 7.39 -9.99
C ALA A 189 17.28 6.20 -9.79
N VAL A 190 16.85 5.12 -9.14
CA VAL A 190 17.69 3.96 -8.78
C VAL A 190 17.61 2.85 -9.84
N PRO A 191 18.72 2.19 -10.25
CA PRO A 191 18.69 1.02 -11.12
C PRO A 191 17.83 -0.12 -10.53
N ALA A 192 17.08 -0.85 -11.37
CA ALA A 192 16.10 -1.84 -10.88
C ALA A 192 16.76 -2.95 -10.04
N ASP A 193 17.94 -3.42 -10.42
CA ASP A 193 18.66 -4.47 -9.70
C ASP A 193 19.09 -4.04 -8.30
N ALA A 194 19.35 -2.74 -8.09
CA ALA A 194 19.71 -2.20 -6.78
C ALA A 194 18.52 -2.19 -5.79
N LEU A 195 17.28 -2.33 -6.29
CA LEU A 195 16.08 -2.43 -5.46
C LEU A 195 15.81 -3.87 -4.99
N ARG A 196 16.51 -4.87 -5.55
CA ARG A 196 16.30 -6.32 -5.29
C ARG A 196 17.15 -6.86 -4.14
N GLY A 197 17.51 -6.03 -3.16
CA GLY A 197 18.45 -6.37 -2.09
C GLY A 197 17.96 -7.35 -1.01
N ASP A 198 16.87 -8.07 -1.25
CA ASP A 198 16.21 -8.94 -0.28
C ASP A 198 16.23 -10.39 -0.77
N ALA A 199 16.90 -11.26 -0.01
CA ALA A 199 17.01 -12.68 -0.33
C ALA A 199 15.67 -13.44 -0.25
N SER A 200 14.63 -12.84 0.35
CA SER A 200 13.29 -13.42 0.40
C SER A 200 12.43 -13.13 -0.84
N LEU A 201 12.88 -12.26 -1.76
CA LEU A 201 12.17 -12.02 -3.01
C LEU A 201 12.01 -13.29 -3.83
N GLY A 202 10.78 -13.54 -4.30
CA GLY A 202 10.46 -14.73 -5.07
C GLY A 202 10.31 -16.00 -4.23
N LEU A 203 10.60 -15.95 -2.93
CA LEU A 203 10.30 -17.07 -2.05
C LEU A 203 8.82 -17.03 -1.69
N GLN A 204 8.12 -18.12 -1.96
CA GLN A 204 6.80 -18.31 -1.36
C GLN A 204 7.00 -18.56 0.13
N VAL A 205 6.36 -17.73 0.97
CA VAL A 205 6.14 -18.12 2.36
C VAL A 205 5.29 -19.39 2.27
N GLY A 206 5.81 -20.50 2.78
CA GLY A 206 5.13 -21.80 2.72
C GLY A 206 3.70 -21.71 3.23
N PRO A 207 2.83 -22.68 2.88
CA PRO A 207 1.41 -22.59 3.18
C PRO A 207 1.21 -22.25 4.66
N ALA A 208 0.30 -21.30 4.93
CA ALA A 208 -0.18 -21.02 6.28
C ALA A 208 -0.44 -22.37 6.98
N LEU A 209 0.05 -22.49 8.20
CA LEU A 209 -0.10 -23.70 9.01
C LEU A 209 -1.58 -24.12 8.95
N ARG A 210 -1.91 -25.18 8.20
CA ARG A 210 -3.24 -25.78 8.26
C ARG A 210 -3.36 -26.35 9.66
N ILE A 211 -4.07 -25.67 10.54
CA ILE A 211 -4.48 -26.25 11.82
C ILE A 211 -5.46 -27.37 11.46
N PRO A 212 -5.13 -28.65 11.71
CA PRO A 212 -6.05 -29.74 11.42
C PRO A 212 -7.33 -29.55 12.27
N GLY A 213 -8.50 -29.51 11.64
CA GLY A 213 -9.79 -29.57 12.34
C GLY A 213 -10.65 -28.32 12.35
N VAL A 214 -10.31 -27.27 11.60
CA VAL A 214 -11.25 -26.16 11.33
C VAL A 214 -11.71 -26.27 9.87
N HIS A 215 -12.94 -26.75 9.69
CA HIS A 215 -13.66 -26.79 8.41
C HIS A 215 -14.57 -25.57 8.29
#